data_AF-A0A2W4LM87-F1
#
_entry.id   AF-A0A2W4LM87-F1
#
_cell.length_a   1.000
_cell.length_b   1.000
_cell.length_c   1.000
_cell.angle_alpha   90.00
_cell.angle_beta   90.00
_cell.angle_gamma   90.00
#
_symmetry.space_group_name_H-M   'P 1'
#
loop_
_entity.id
_entity.type
_entity.pdbx_description
1 polymer ?
#
loop_
_entity_poly.entity_id
_entity_poly.type
_entity_poly.pdbx_seq_one_letter_code
_entity_poly.pdbx_strand_id
1 'polypeptide(L)'
;MSGPRGPFLAKARLRALRAALSVGLLGLAAPRSANAEDGTLVQVTEAVSAIYHADNRDTRPGQVGTVANDHAGFVYNRTNLQANRGPFRLSVRLDGAWFFVSPSPADVADELARIGAFTDEARRQDFERVKITEAGIELSNRYIDWIYPAKYTLSYATRDVELSVGDATVQLGRGLVLSVRKLDELASDTTVRGLHAIARLRSESVRVKLTAVAGAMNPLRIDESSGRYLGVHDSVTPGFLALTEAGMPRAIATDFVVEADRCAHFGTCSYAPDRVVAGGAEIALGSITLGTQGSLLVRTDALSPDIVRSARQILTVSQSIEAFRLGRHGTAYVEGAVQKLTHSAGTPDVPLGHAVYLAATWIEPRYSLLAEAKHYRRFFPLLANVSTARAREFSLVQYSAPPTTEEPWTDTELEGFNTCVTGGRLRPAFHFDRARSAYAWIGHYRTFAESVANERCTVSAENENRVWDAAVGFDLGFADHGGRADLGVGTRFDDAGRPLATPSGATRVFYRELSARYDVHAPLAREIGLELSGVHRRRRQTVGGPEEPWFEGQHTTAIEWGERLAVALGIEYDTRPGVATHYLNGHVTFRPSDALWLAPFPANLR
;
A
#
# COMPACT_ATOMS: atom_id res chain seq x y z
N MET A 1 35.42 -8.98 -25.45
CA MET A 1 36.40 -7.92 -25.14
C MET A 1 35.98 -7.25 -23.83
N SER A 2 36.66 -7.56 -22.73
CA SER A 2 36.42 -6.97 -21.40
C SER A 2 37.18 -5.66 -21.26
N GLY A 3 36.51 -4.53 -21.51
CA GLY A 3 37.06 -3.20 -21.24
C GLY A 3 37.24 -2.94 -19.74
N PRO A 4 38.16 -2.04 -19.34
CA PRO A 4 38.53 -1.85 -17.94
C PRO A 4 37.40 -1.17 -17.13
N ARG A 5 36.78 -1.91 -16.20
CA ARG A 5 35.78 -1.41 -15.22
C ARG A 5 36.37 -0.45 -14.14
N GLY A 6 37.57 0.09 -14.35
CA GLY A 6 38.36 0.85 -13.37
C GLY A 6 37.76 2.16 -12.83
N PRO A 7 37.13 3.04 -13.66
CA PRO A 7 36.65 4.34 -13.16
C PRO A 7 35.32 4.26 -12.37
N PHE A 8 34.59 3.15 -12.48
CA PHE A 8 33.29 2.96 -11.81
C PHE A 8 33.45 2.69 -10.31
N LEU A 9 34.42 1.83 -9.95
CA LEU A 9 34.71 1.47 -8.57
C LEU A 9 35.21 2.67 -7.73
N ALA A 10 35.96 3.59 -8.32
CA ALA A 10 36.46 4.77 -7.60
C ALA A 10 35.35 5.79 -7.29
N LYS A 11 34.44 6.05 -8.23
CA LYS A 11 33.28 6.93 -8.01
C LYS A 11 32.27 6.32 -7.03
N ALA A 12 32.00 5.01 -7.15
CA ALA A 12 31.16 4.28 -6.21
C ALA A 12 31.72 4.30 -4.79
N ARG A 13 33.05 4.12 -4.62
CA ARG A 13 33.72 4.22 -3.31
C ARG A 13 33.60 5.61 -2.68
N LEU A 14 33.75 6.69 -3.45
CA LEU A 14 33.64 8.05 -2.92
C LEU A 14 32.20 8.40 -2.52
N ARG A 15 31.19 7.95 -3.29
CA ARG A 15 29.77 8.11 -2.96
C ARG A 15 29.35 7.25 -1.77
N ALA A 16 29.78 5.99 -1.71
CA ALA A 16 29.56 5.11 -0.57
C ALA A 16 30.22 5.64 0.72
N LEU A 17 31.42 6.22 0.62
CA LEU A 17 32.08 6.86 1.76
C LEU A 17 31.29 8.09 2.27
N ARG A 18 30.75 8.91 1.35
CA ARG A 18 29.87 10.03 1.71
C ARG A 18 28.58 9.55 2.36
N ALA A 19 27.91 8.54 1.80
CA ALA A 19 26.72 7.94 2.39
C ALA A 19 27.01 7.35 3.79
N ALA A 20 28.13 6.64 3.96
CA ALA A 20 28.55 6.10 5.25
C ALA A 20 28.90 7.21 6.27
N LEU A 21 29.50 8.33 5.84
CA LEU A 21 29.76 9.50 6.68
C LEU A 21 28.47 10.23 7.07
N SER A 22 27.48 10.34 6.18
CA SER A 22 26.15 10.90 6.47
C SER A 22 25.38 10.04 7.45
N VAL A 23 25.44 8.71 7.30
CA VAL A 23 24.88 7.75 8.27
C VAL A 23 25.61 7.84 9.61
N GLY A 24 26.94 8.01 9.61
CA GLY A 24 27.72 8.15 10.83
C GLY A 24 27.51 9.46 11.58
N LEU A 25 27.12 10.54 10.89
CA LEU A 25 26.82 11.84 11.52
C LEU A 25 25.42 11.91 12.15
N LEU A 26 24.49 11.05 11.73
CA LEU A 26 23.14 10.95 12.33
C LEU A 26 23.04 9.76 13.31
N GLY A 27 23.66 8.62 13.00
CA GLY A 27 23.62 7.36 13.76
C GLY A 27 24.37 7.32 15.10
N LEU A 28 24.80 8.46 15.64
CA LEU A 28 25.38 8.54 17.01
C LEU A 28 24.32 8.79 18.09
N ALA A 29 23.05 9.03 17.71
CA ALA A 29 21.96 9.14 18.66
C ALA A 29 21.38 7.75 18.96
N ALA A 30 21.94 7.07 19.98
CA ALA A 30 21.20 6.01 20.68
C ALA A 30 19.79 6.54 21.07
N PRO A 31 18.72 5.73 21.28
CA PRO A 31 17.42 6.27 21.57
C PRO A 31 17.50 6.83 22.98
N ARG A 32 17.73 8.13 23.08
CA ARG A 32 17.92 8.79 24.36
C ARG A 32 16.57 9.40 24.70
N SER A 33 15.91 8.80 25.68
CA SER A 33 14.90 9.50 26.44
C SER A 33 15.62 10.40 27.43
N ALA A 34 15.57 11.71 27.23
CA ALA A 34 16.00 12.67 28.24
C ALA A 34 14.75 13.24 28.90
N ASN A 35 14.65 13.08 30.22
CA ASN A 35 13.68 13.82 31.03
C ASN A 35 14.35 15.12 31.45
N ALA A 36 13.85 16.25 30.98
CA ALA A 36 14.22 17.54 31.54
C ALA A 36 13.60 17.70 32.94
N GLU A 37 14.25 18.49 33.79
CA GLU A 37 13.77 18.76 35.16
C GLU A 37 12.34 19.36 35.19
N ASP A 38 11.90 19.95 34.08
CA ASP A 38 10.56 20.52 33.92
C ASP A 38 9.48 19.51 33.47
N GLY A 39 9.81 18.22 33.41
CA GLY A 39 8.90 17.14 33.00
C GLY A 39 8.74 16.99 31.49
N THR A 40 9.58 17.63 30.68
CA THR A 40 9.62 17.41 29.23
C THR A 40 10.34 16.09 28.91
N LEU A 41 9.65 15.18 28.23
CA LEU A 41 10.24 13.95 27.70
C LEU A 41 10.58 14.14 26.21
N VAL A 42 11.87 14.11 25.87
CA VAL A 42 12.35 14.11 24.48
C VAL A 42 12.82 12.71 24.12
N GLN A 43 12.34 12.20 22.98
CA GLN A 43 12.71 10.92 22.41
C GLN A 43 13.18 11.13 20.97
N VAL A 44 14.33 10.55 20.64
CA VAL A 44 14.83 10.43 19.28
C VAL A 44 14.85 8.95 18.91
N THR A 45 14.32 8.61 17.75
CA THR A 45 14.40 7.26 17.17
C THR A 45 14.87 7.38 15.74
N GLU A 46 15.70 6.45 15.30
CA GLU A 46 16.25 6.45 13.96
C GLU A 46 16.16 5.02 13.38
N ALA A 47 15.83 4.93 12.10
CA ALA A 47 15.91 3.69 11.34
C ALA A 47 16.72 3.97 10.07
N VAL A 48 17.73 3.15 9.80
CA VAL A 48 18.57 3.24 8.61
C VAL A 48 18.50 1.92 7.86
N SER A 49 18.14 1.98 6.58
CA SER A 49 18.13 0.85 5.67
C SER A 49 19.16 1.08 4.58
N ALA A 50 19.97 0.07 4.24
CA ALA A 50 20.82 0.08 3.06
C ALA A 50 20.26 -0.96 2.08
N ILE A 51 19.79 -0.49 0.94
CA ILE A 51 19.03 -1.27 -0.03
C ILE A 51 19.84 -1.32 -1.33
N TYR A 52 19.89 -2.49 -1.95
CA TYR A 52 20.49 -2.70 -3.26
C TYR A 52 19.59 -3.59 -4.12
N HIS A 53 19.12 -3.05 -5.23
CA HIS A 53 18.34 -3.74 -6.24
C HIS A 53 19.29 -4.34 -7.26
N ALA A 54 19.41 -5.67 -7.26
CA ALA A 54 20.25 -6.36 -8.23
C ALA A 54 19.50 -6.57 -9.56
N ASP A 55 18.27 -7.06 -9.49
CA ASP A 55 17.41 -7.44 -10.62
C ASP A 55 15.98 -7.57 -10.06
N ASN A 56 15.09 -6.66 -10.46
CA ASN A 56 13.71 -6.60 -10.01
C ASN A 56 12.78 -7.50 -10.86
N ARG A 57 13.30 -8.16 -11.91
CA ARG A 57 12.62 -9.16 -12.75
C ARG A 57 11.23 -8.75 -13.28
N ASP A 58 10.98 -7.47 -13.41
CA ASP A 58 9.83 -6.93 -14.15
C ASP A 58 10.12 -6.83 -15.65
N THR A 59 11.19 -7.48 -16.13
CA THR A 59 11.75 -7.39 -17.48
C THR A 59 10.69 -7.63 -18.54
N ARG A 60 10.32 -6.56 -19.23
CA ARG A 60 9.55 -6.62 -20.47
C ARG A 60 10.49 -6.23 -21.60
N PRO A 61 10.73 -7.10 -22.60
CA PRO A 61 11.68 -6.81 -23.66
C PRO A 61 11.44 -5.43 -24.28
N GLY A 62 12.49 -4.60 -24.30
CA GLY A 62 12.46 -3.26 -24.89
C GLY A 62 11.81 -2.15 -24.04
N GLN A 63 11.38 -2.43 -22.80
CA GLN A 63 10.81 -1.41 -21.91
C GLN A 63 11.86 -0.83 -20.97
N VAL A 64 11.98 0.50 -20.95
CA VAL A 64 12.94 1.23 -20.11
C VAL A 64 12.70 1.02 -18.62
N GLY A 65 11.44 1.10 -18.17
CA GLY A 65 11.10 1.03 -16.74
C GLY A 65 11.59 -0.24 -16.03
N THR A 66 11.75 -1.33 -16.79
CA THR A 66 12.08 -2.68 -16.29
C THR A 66 13.58 -2.96 -16.21
N VAL A 67 14.40 -1.99 -16.61
CA VAL A 67 15.87 -2.01 -16.49
C VAL A 67 16.32 -0.79 -15.70
N ALA A 68 15.56 0.31 -15.78
CA ALA A 68 15.81 1.54 -15.05
C ALA A 68 15.59 1.43 -13.53
N ASN A 69 15.05 0.32 -13.02
CA ASN A 69 14.93 -0.01 -11.60
C ASN A 69 16.03 -0.98 -11.10
N ASP A 70 16.88 -1.49 -11.98
CA ASP A 70 17.91 -2.48 -11.66
C ASP A 70 19.26 -1.85 -11.31
N HIS A 71 20.11 -2.65 -10.68
CA HIS A 71 21.49 -2.29 -10.30
C HIS A 71 21.63 -0.99 -9.51
N ALA A 72 20.58 -0.57 -8.80
CA ALA A 72 20.55 0.65 -8.01
C ALA A 72 20.76 0.35 -6.53
N GLY A 73 21.35 1.28 -5.78
CA GLY A 73 21.54 1.13 -4.35
C GLY A 73 21.47 2.45 -3.61
N PHE A 74 20.79 2.44 -2.47
CA PHE A 74 20.61 3.63 -1.64
C PHE A 74 20.57 3.33 -0.15
N VAL A 75 20.89 4.36 0.61
CA VAL A 75 20.64 4.38 2.04
C VAL A 75 19.38 5.20 2.27
N TYR A 76 18.41 4.63 2.95
CA TYR A 76 17.20 5.30 3.41
C TYR A 76 17.26 5.50 4.92
N ASN A 77 16.98 6.70 5.38
CA ASN A 77 16.96 7.06 6.79
C ASN A 77 15.60 7.64 7.18
N ARG A 78 15.12 7.23 8.35
CA ARG A 78 13.93 7.76 8.99
C ARG A 78 14.27 8.14 10.42
N THR A 79 14.38 9.43 10.67
CA THR A 79 14.65 9.99 12.00
C THR A 79 13.37 10.61 12.56
N ASN A 80 12.87 10.11 13.69
CA ASN A 80 11.75 10.71 14.40
C ASN A 80 12.24 11.38 15.68
N LEU A 81 11.90 12.65 15.84
CA LEU A 81 12.01 13.42 17.06
C LEU A 81 10.61 13.56 17.66
N GLN A 82 10.46 13.27 18.95
CA GLN A 82 9.24 13.49 19.69
C GLN A 82 9.54 14.20 21.00
N ALA A 83 8.77 15.22 21.32
CA ALA A 83 8.82 15.91 22.61
C ALA A 83 7.42 15.96 23.22
N ASN A 84 7.29 15.60 24.50
CA ASN A 84 6.03 15.64 25.23
C ASN A 84 6.19 16.53 26.47
N ARG A 85 5.24 17.43 26.71
CA ARG A 85 5.17 18.27 27.92
C ARG A 85 3.71 18.47 28.33
N GLY A 86 3.31 17.80 29.41
CA GLY A 86 1.91 17.82 29.88
C GLY A 86 0.95 17.35 28.77
N PRO A 87 -0.09 18.13 28.42
CA PRO A 87 -1.03 17.77 27.36
C PRO A 87 -0.49 18.00 25.94
N PHE A 88 0.68 18.63 25.79
CA PHE A 88 1.26 18.94 24.50
C PHE A 88 2.23 17.87 24.04
N ARG A 89 2.17 17.56 22.75
CA ARG A 89 3.12 16.68 22.06
C ARG A 89 3.51 17.26 20.72
N LEU A 90 4.81 17.41 20.51
CA LEU A 90 5.43 17.73 19.23
C LEU A 90 6.10 16.48 18.67
N SER A 91 5.90 16.19 17.40
CA SER A 91 6.61 15.14 16.68
C SER A 91 7.06 15.67 15.33
N VAL A 92 8.28 15.31 14.92
CA VAL A 92 8.84 15.60 13.60
C VAL A 92 9.52 14.33 13.10
N ARG A 93 9.27 13.98 11.85
CA ARG A 93 9.95 12.92 11.13
C ARG A 93 10.68 13.51 9.94
N LEU A 94 11.98 13.22 9.88
CA LEU A 94 12.82 13.49 8.73
C LEU A 94 13.02 12.18 7.98
N ASP A 95 12.69 12.17 6.69
CA ASP A 95 13.06 11.07 5.80
C ASP A 95 14.19 11.56 4.89
N GLY A 96 15.19 10.71 4.68
CA GLY A 96 16.31 10.96 3.77
C GLY A 96 16.60 9.73 2.93
N ALA A 97 17.02 9.94 1.69
CA ALA A 97 17.55 8.90 0.82
C ALA A 97 18.80 9.40 0.11
N TRP A 98 19.81 8.54 0.05
CA TRP A 98 21.08 8.82 -0.62
C TRP A 98 21.48 7.64 -1.50
N PHE A 99 21.57 7.89 -2.81
CA PHE A 99 21.83 6.89 -3.82
C PHE A 99 23.34 6.74 -4.03
N PHE A 100 23.90 5.62 -3.56
CA PHE A 100 25.32 5.31 -3.74
C PHE A 100 25.61 4.65 -5.09
N VAL A 101 24.60 4.01 -5.71
CA VAL A 101 24.62 3.54 -7.10
C VAL A 101 23.28 3.87 -7.76
N SER A 102 23.31 4.39 -8.98
CA SER A 102 22.14 4.57 -9.83
C SER A 102 22.51 4.33 -11.29
N PRO A 103 21.62 3.75 -12.11
CA PRO A 103 21.84 3.58 -13.54
C PRO A 103 21.84 4.94 -14.25
N SER A 104 22.62 5.07 -15.33
CA SER A 104 22.52 6.20 -16.24
C SER A 104 21.62 5.88 -17.45
N PRO A 105 21.08 6.89 -18.16
CA PRO A 105 20.29 6.65 -19.38
C PRO A 105 21.04 5.83 -20.44
N ALA A 106 22.36 6.00 -20.53
CA ALA A 106 23.21 5.24 -21.44
C ALA A 106 23.36 3.77 -21.00
N ASP A 107 23.52 3.50 -19.70
CA ASP A 107 23.62 2.13 -19.18
C ASP A 107 22.33 1.33 -19.47
N VAL A 108 21.17 1.96 -19.23
CA VAL A 108 19.86 1.36 -19.50
C VAL A 108 19.67 1.07 -20.99
N ALA A 109 20.02 2.02 -21.86
CA ALA A 109 19.89 1.85 -23.30
C ALA A 109 20.80 0.75 -23.86
N ASP A 110 22.06 0.68 -23.41
CA ASP A 110 23.02 -0.36 -23.79
C ASP A 110 22.56 -1.76 -23.31
N GLU A 111 21.98 -1.85 -22.12
CA GLU A 111 21.39 -3.10 -21.63
C GLU A 111 20.19 -3.55 -22.47
N LEU A 112 19.26 -2.64 -22.79
CA LEU A 112 18.14 -2.96 -23.68
C LEU A 112 18.62 -3.36 -25.08
N ALA A 113 19.68 -2.73 -25.59
CA ALA A 113 20.27 -3.08 -26.88
C ALA A 113 20.87 -4.49 -26.87
N ARG A 114 21.51 -4.90 -25.76
CA ARG A 114 21.98 -6.29 -25.57
C ARG A 114 20.82 -7.29 -25.55
N ILE A 115 19.73 -6.97 -24.86
CA ILE A 115 18.55 -7.83 -24.76
C ILE A 115 17.85 -7.96 -26.12
N GLY A 116 17.81 -6.88 -26.91
CA GLY A 116 17.18 -6.86 -28.23
C GLY A 116 17.87 -7.71 -29.32
N ALA A 117 19.09 -8.20 -29.07
CA ALA A 117 19.84 -9.08 -29.97
C ALA A 117 19.96 -8.57 -31.42
N PHE A 118 20.26 -7.28 -31.58
CA PHE A 118 20.43 -6.65 -32.90
C PHE A 118 21.65 -7.23 -33.64
N THR A 119 21.47 -7.60 -34.91
CA THR A 119 22.55 -8.05 -35.81
C THR A 119 23.14 -6.93 -36.67
N ASP A 120 22.41 -5.82 -36.82
CA ASP A 120 22.80 -4.63 -37.58
C ASP A 120 23.15 -3.48 -36.62
N GLU A 121 24.41 -3.03 -36.68
CA GLU A 121 24.95 -1.98 -35.82
C GLU A 121 24.26 -0.63 -36.02
N ALA A 122 23.83 -0.30 -37.24
CA ALA A 122 23.14 0.97 -37.50
C ALA A 122 21.77 1.00 -36.79
N ARG A 123 21.01 -0.11 -36.89
CA ARG A 123 19.74 -0.26 -36.17
C ARG A 123 19.92 -0.27 -34.66
N ARG A 124 21.00 -0.88 -34.17
CA ARG A 124 21.34 -0.87 -32.75
C ARG A 124 21.57 0.56 -32.26
N GLN A 125 22.37 1.36 -32.97
CA GLN A 125 22.67 2.75 -32.59
C GLN A 125 21.41 3.64 -32.62
N ASP A 126 20.54 3.46 -33.62
CA ASP A 126 19.27 4.18 -33.68
C ASP A 126 18.34 3.79 -32.52
N PHE A 127 18.27 2.50 -32.18
CA PHE A 127 17.54 2.00 -31.02
C PHE A 127 18.09 2.59 -29.71
N GLU A 128 19.41 2.53 -29.50
CA GLU A 128 20.07 3.09 -28.32
C GLU A 128 19.77 4.59 -28.17
N ARG A 129 19.82 5.37 -29.25
CA ARG A 129 19.51 6.81 -29.21
C ARG A 129 18.10 7.08 -28.70
N VAL A 130 17.11 6.34 -29.19
CA VAL A 130 15.72 6.46 -28.73
C VAL A 130 15.61 6.06 -27.26
N LYS A 131 16.25 4.97 -26.86
CA LYS A 131 16.22 4.46 -25.47
C LYS A 131 16.96 5.35 -24.49
N ILE A 132 18.00 6.07 -24.90
CA ILE A 132 18.66 7.08 -24.05
C ILE A 132 17.66 8.18 -23.69
N THR A 133 16.86 8.67 -24.65
CA THR A 133 15.85 9.69 -24.37
C THR A 133 14.75 9.16 -23.45
N GLU A 134 14.22 7.97 -23.74
CA GLU A 134 13.20 7.34 -22.88
C GLU A 134 13.72 7.09 -21.46
N ALA A 135 14.95 6.58 -21.31
CA ALA A 135 15.62 6.35 -20.02
C ALA A 135 15.93 7.66 -19.29
N GLY A 136 16.32 8.71 -20.02
CA GLY A 136 16.51 10.03 -19.45
C GLY A 136 15.24 10.61 -18.84
N ILE A 137 14.10 10.43 -19.52
CA ILE A 137 12.78 10.81 -18.98
C ILE A 137 12.43 9.94 -17.77
N GLU A 138 12.62 8.62 -17.85
CA GLU A 138 12.27 7.71 -16.75
C GLU A 138 13.13 7.94 -15.49
N LEU A 139 14.42 8.20 -15.65
CA LEU A 139 15.35 8.44 -14.54
C LEU A 139 15.22 9.85 -13.94
N SER A 140 14.54 10.78 -14.63
CA SER A 140 14.37 12.15 -14.15
C SER A 140 13.52 12.30 -12.89
N ASN A 141 12.72 11.27 -12.54
CA ASN A 141 11.96 11.20 -11.29
C ASN A 141 12.42 10.06 -10.35
N ARG A 142 13.67 9.60 -10.50
CA ARG A 142 14.28 8.52 -9.71
C ARG A 142 15.65 8.93 -9.19
N TYR A 143 16.11 8.25 -8.15
CA TYR A 143 17.51 8.31 -7.70
C TYR A 143 18.03 9.71 -7.32
N ILE A 144 17.17 10.52 -6.70
CA ILE A 144 17.50 11.87 -6.25
C ILE A 144 17.83 11.85 -4.75
N ASP A 145 19.05 12.30 -4.42
CA ASP A 145 19.44 12.51 -3.02
C ASP A 145 18.62 13.62 -2.38
N TRP A 146 18.11 13.36 -1.19
CA TRP A 146 17.21 14.29 -0.52
C TRP A 146 17.15 14.06 0.99
N ILE A 147 16.72 15.10 1.71
CA ILE A 147 16.34 15.03 3.12
C ILE A 147 15.22 16.04 3.32
N TYR A 148 14.10 15.61 3.89
CA TYR A 148 12.94 16.49 4.04
C TYR A 148 12.11 16.16 5.29
N PRO A 149 11.37 17.15 5.83
CA PRO A 149 10.40 16.92 6.89
C PRO A 149 9.19 16.15 6.35
N ALA A 150 9.29 14.83 6.39
CA ALA A 150 8.26 13.93 5.88
C ALA A 150 6.97 14.01 6.69
N LYS A 151 7.08 14.12 8.02
CA LYS A 151 5.92 14.33 8.90
C LYS A 151 6.22 15.31 10.00
N TYR A 152 5.23 16.05 10.43
CA TYR A 152 5.32 16.83 11.66
C TYR A 152 3.93 17.01 12.27
N THR A 153 3.84 17.02 13.58
CA THR A 153 2.56 17.15 14.29
C THR A 153 2.78 17.89 15.60
N LEU A 154 2.00 18.95 15.83
CA LEU A 154 1.81 19.54 17.14
C LEU A 154 0.42 19.16 17.63
N SER A 155 0.31 18.53 18.79
CA SER A 155 -0.95 18.06 19.35
C SER A 155 -1.13 18.52 20.78
N TYR A 156 -2.38 18.78 21.14
CA TYR A 156 -2.88 19.06 22.48
C TYR A 156 -3.97 18.03 22.77
N ALA A 157 -3.76 17.20 23.79
CA ALA A 157 -4.69 16.14 24.15
C ALA A 157 -5.07 16.19 25.63
N THR A 158 -6.37 16.23 25.88
CA THR A 158 -6.99 16.07 27.20
C THR A 158 -8.00 14.92 27.15
N ARG A 159 -8.73 14.70 28.25
CA ARG A 159 -9.78 13.67 28.31
C ARG A 159 -10.91 13.91 27.30
N ASP A 160 -11.23 15.18 27.05
CA ASP A 160 -12.44 15.59 26.33
C ASP A 160 -12.14 16.23 24.98
N VAL A 161 -10.94 16.77 24.79
CA VAL A 161 -10.53 17.42 23.54
C VAL A 161 -9.16 16.95 23.10
N GLU A 162 -9.04 16.67 21.82
CA GLU A 162 -7.80 16.40 21.12
C GLU A 162 -7.74 17.34 19.90
N LEU A 163 -6.67 18.12 19.80
CA LEU A 163 -6.43 19.03 18.68
C LEU A 163 -5.02 18.79 18.17
N SER A 164 -4.86 18.62 16.86
CA SER A 164 -3.57 18.46 16.22
C SER A 164 -3.46 19.31 14.96
N VAL A 165 -2.29 19.91 14.76
CA VAL A 165 -1.89 20.62 13.54
C VAL A 165 -0.66 19.93 12.95
N GLY A 166 -0.68 19.65 11.66
CA GLY A 166 0.34 18.87 10.95
C GLY A 166 -0.23 17.56 10.41
N ASP A 167 0.58 16.51 10.35
CA ASP A 167 0.21 15.20 9.85
C ASP A 167 -0.61 14.41 10.88
N ALA A 168 -1.78 13.92 10.47
CA ALA A 168 -2.65 13.07 11.27
C ALA A 168 -3.16 11.88 10.45
N THR A 169 -3.26 10.73 11.09
CA THR A 169 -3.99 9.58 10.55
C THR A 169 -5.47 9.73 10.91
N VAL A 170 -6.35 9.43 9.95
CA VAL A 170 -7.78 9.67 10.10
C VAL A 170 -8.54 8.48 9.54
N GLN A 171 -9.51 8.01 10.31
CA GLN A 171 -10.45 7.00 9.86
C GLN A 171 -11.88 7.41 10.18
N LEU A 172 -12.73 7.41 9.16
CA LEU A 172 -14.15 7.71 9.20
C LEU A 172 -14.92 6.60 8.47
N GLY A 173 -16.00 6.11 9.09
CA GLY A 173 -16.95 5.19 8.46
C GLY A 173 -16.33 3.88 7.96
N ARG A 174 -15.71 3.08 8.85
CA ARG A 174 -14.99 1.80 8.57
C ARG A 174 -14.13 1.74 7.27
N GLY A 175 -13.76 2.88 6.71
CA GLY A 175 -13.03 2.97 5.44
C GLY A 175 -13.88 3.28 4.20
N LEU A 176 -15.20 3.38 4.31
CA LEU A 176 -16.10 3.89 3.25
C LEU A 176 -15.95 5.40 3.04
N VAL A 177 -15.75 6.21 4.09
CA VAL A 177 -15.67 7.68 3.95
C VAL A 177 -14.24 8.19 3.80
N LEU A 178 -13.36 7.77 4.72
CA LEU A 178 -11.95 8.13 4.72
C LEU A 178 -11.19 7.11 5.56
N SER A 179 -10.08 6.60 5.06
CA SER A 179 -9.18 5.72 5.83
C SER A 179 -7.75 5.99 5.39
N VAL A 180 -7.17 6.99 6.02
CA VAL A 180 -5.77 7.34 5.89
C VAL A 180 -5.02 6.58 6.97
N ARG A 181 -4.47 5.41 6.61
CA ARG A 181 -3.78 4.47 7.50
C ARG A 181 -2.33 4.23 7.05
N LYS A 182 -1.53 3.71 7.99
CA LYS A 182 -0.08 3.49 7.90
C LYS A 182 0.35 2.25 7.09
N LEU A 183 -0.57 1.39 6.69
CA LEU A 183 -0.27 0.08 6.10
C LEU A 183 -1.03 -0.09 4.79
N ASP A 184 -0.38 0.23 3.68
CA ASP A 184 -0.62 -0.44 2.41
C ASP A 184 0.46 -1.52 2.18
N GLU A 185 0.35 -2.28 1.10
CA GLU A 185 1.28 -3.36 0.73
C GLU A 185 2.73 -2.88 0.54
N LEU A 186 2.93 -1.57 0.42
CA LEU A 186 4.22 -0.90 0.26
C LEU A 186 4.72 -0.23 1.56
N ALA A 187 4.02 -0.40 2.69
CA ALA A 187 4.28 0.34 3.93
C ALA A 187 4.30 1.88 3.74
N SER A 188 3.54 2.38 2.76
CA SER A 188 3.37 3.79 2.45
C SER A 188 2.54 4.47 3.54
N ASP A 189 3.24 5.27 4.33
CA ASP A 189 2.64 5.95 5.46
C ASP A 189 1.91 7.23 5.01
N THR A 190 0.62 7.10 4.67
CA THR A 190 -0.21 8.23 4.23
C THR A 190 -0.85 8.98 5.41
N THR A 191 -0.88 10.31 5.33
CA THR A 191 -1.45 11.21 6.36
C THR A 191 -2.25 12.36 5.76
N VAL A 192 -3.12 12.99 6.56
CA VAL A 192 -3.69 14.30 6.26
C VAL A 192 -2.84 15.36 6.94
N ARG A 193 -2.25 16.28 6.18
CA ARG A 193 -1.49 17.41 6.69
C ARG A 193 -2.38 18.64 6.81
N GLY A 194 -2.70 19.04 8.03
CA GLY A 194 -3.58 20.17 8.30
C GLY A 194 -4.07 20.19 9.75
N LEU A 195 -5.35 20.48 9.95
CA LEU A 195 -6.00 20.47 11.25
C LEU A 195 -6.80 19.17 11.43
N HIS A 196 -6.70 18.59 12.62
CA HIS A 196 -7.53 17.48 13.08
C HIS A 196 -7.96 17.73 14.51
N ALA A 197 -9.25 17.59 14.78
CA ALA A 197 -9.84 17.83 16.08
C ALA A 197 -10.84 16.72 16.45
N ILE A 198 -10.80 16.28 17.70
CA ILE A 198 -11.77 15.37 18.29
C ILE A 198 -12.30 15.99 19.58
N ALA A 199 -13.62 16.08 19.70
CA ALA A 199 -14.30 16.46 20.93
C ALA A 199 -15.14 15.29 21.44
N ARG A 200 -15.10 15.03 22.74
CA ARG A 200 -15.80 13.93 23.42
C ARG A 200 -16.67 14.52 24.52
N LEU A 201 -17.98 14.45 24.34
CA LEU A 201 -18.97 14.86 25.32
C LEU A 201 -19.51 13.61 26.01
N ARG A 202 -19.52 13.60 27.35
CA ARG A 202 -19.97 12.45 28.14
C ARG A 202 -21.06 12.90 29.11
N SER A 203 -22.21 12.25 29.02
CA SER A 203 -23.27 12.24 30.03
C SER A 203 -23.43 10.82 30.57
N GLU A 204 -24.25 10.62 31.60
CA GLU A 204 -24.44 9.31 32.24
C GLU A 204 -24.97 8.24 31.26
N SER A 205 -25.84 8.64 30.32
CA SER A 205 -26.51 7.73 29.38
C SER A 205 -26.09 7.91 27.91
N VAL A 206 -25.41 9.02 27.58
CA VAL A 206 -25.08 9.40 26.20
C VAL A 206 -23.62 9.79 26.10
N ARG A 207 -22.92 9.24 25.11
CA ARG A 207 -21.56 9.68 24.74
C ARG A 207 -21.58 10.17 23.31
N VAL A 208 -21.09 11.38 23.08
CA VAL A 208 -20.95 11.97 21.74
C VAL A 208 -19.48 12.16 21.43
N LYS A 209 -19.04 11.71 20.26
CA LYS A 209 -17.72 11.99 19.71
C LYS A 209 -17.89 12.76 18.41
N LEU A 210 -17.27 13.93 18.33
CA LEU A 210 -17.22 14.76 17.13
C LEU A 210 -15.80 14.72 16.59
N THR A 211 -15.66 14.56 15.29
CA THR A 211 -14.37 14.59 14.59
C THR A 211 -14.43 15.59 13.45
N ALA A 212 -13.41 16.42 13.30
CA ALA A 212 -13.26 17.37 12.21
C ALA A 212 -11.82 17.35 11.69
N VAL A 213 -11.67 17.39 10.38
CA VAL A 213 -10.39 17.31 9.66
C VAL A 213 -10.43 18.27 8.49
N ALA A 214 -9.36 19.04 8.29
CA ALA A 214 -9.19 19.87 7.11
C ALA A 214 -7.70 19.98 6.77
N GLY A 215 -7.31 19.75 5.52
CA GLY A 215 -5.90 19.78 5.14
C GLY A 215 -5.65 19.34 3.71
N ALA A 216 -4.42 18.90 3.45
CA ALA A 216 -4.01 18.28 2.19
C ALA A 216 -3.52 16.85 2.44
N MET A 217 -3.71 15.97 1.46
CA MET A 217 -3.21 14.60 1.54
C MET A 217 -1.70 14.58 1.40
N ASN A 218 -1.05 13.75 2.21
CA ASN A 218 0.41 13.61 2.25
C ASN A 218 0.78 12.12 2.31
N PRO A 219 0.86 11.43 1.16
CA PRO A 219 1.37 10.06 1.07
C PRO A 219 2.90 10.03 1.26
N LEU A 220 3.45 8.84 1.49
CA LEU A 220 4.89 8.64 1.36
C LEU A 220 5.33 9.02 -0.05
N ARG A 221 6.46 9.71 -0.17
CA ARG A 221 6.92 10.27 -1.45
C ARG A 221 7.93 9.39 -2.17
N ILE A 222 8.29 8.23 -1.63
CA ILE A 222 9.27 7.31 -2.22
C ILE A 222 8.71 5.91 -2.29
N ASP A 223 8.99 5.27 -3.42
CA ASP A 223 8.83 3.85 -3.58
C ASP A 223 10.23 3.24 -3.49
N GLU A 224 10.48 2.51 -2.41
CA GLU A 224 11.80 1.94 -2.11
C GLU A 224 12.21 0.92 -3.18
N SER A 225 11.25 0.23 -3.80
CA SER A 225 11.48 -0.81 -4.81
C SER A 225 11.99 -0.27 -6.15
N SER A 226 11.44 0.86 -6.63
CA SER A 226 11.85 1.49 -7.88
C SER A 226 12.85 2.63 -7.71
N GLY A 227 13.03 3.15 -6.49
CA GLY A 227 13.77 4.38 -6.21
C GLY A 227 13.09 5.63 -6.78
N ARG A 228 11.80 5.53 -7.18
CA ARG A 228 11.03 6.64 -7.72
C ARG A 228 10.48 7.51 -6.60
N TYR A 229 10.37 8.80 -6.88
CA TYR A 229 9.66 9.72 -6.01
C TYR A 229 8.42 10.40 -6.61
N LEU A 230 7.57 10.89 -5.70
CA LEU A 230 6.40 11.72 -5.99
C LEU A 230 6.77 13.20 -6.00
N GLY A 231 7.18 13.70 -7.17
CA GLY A 231 7.53 15.09 -7.40
C GLY A 231 6.30 15.98 -7.51
N VAL A 232 6.35 17.13 -6.81
CA VAL A 232 5.30 18.16 -6.84
C VAL A 232 5.77 19.38 -7.60
N HIS A 233 4.87 20.03 -8.33
CA HIS A 233 5.11 21.30 -9.01
C HIS A 233 4.44 22.45 -8.27
N ASP A 234 5.05 23.64 -8.34
CA ASP A 234 4.58 24.80 -7.57
C ASP A 234 3.18 25.28 -8.00
N SER A 235 2.75 24.96 -9.23
CA SER A 235 1.41 25.27 -9.72
C SER A 235 0.28 24.62 -8.91
N VAL A 236 0.55 23.51 -8.21
CA VAL A 236 -0.47 22.77 -7.43
C VAL A 236 -0.35 22.97 -5.92
N THR A 237 0.73 23.60 -5.44
CA THR A 237 0.96 23.91 -4.02
C THR A 237 1.19 25.41 -3.78
N PRO A 238 0.25 26.32 -4.10
CA PRO A 238 0.46 27.74 -3.83
C PRO A 238 0.24 28.10 -2.35
N GLY A 239 0.86 29.20 -1.91
CA GLY A 239 0.55 29.87 -0.65
C GLY A 239 0.97 29.07 0.60
N PHE A 240 0.07 29.00 1.59
CA PHE A 240 0.36 28.32 2.87
C PHE A 240 0.69 26.84 2.71
N LEU A 241 0.08 26.16 1.72
CA LEU A 241 0.41 24.75 1.44
C LEU A 241 1.85 24.58 0.96
N ALA A 242 2.39 25.56 0.21
CA ALA A 242 3.79 25.58 -0.20
C ALA A 242 4.74 25.54 1.02
N LEU A 243 4.42 26.31 2.06
CA LEU A 243 5.19 26.35 3.30
C LEU A 243 5.12 25.02 4.03
N THR A 244 3.94 24.39 4.06
CA THR A 244 3.77 23.07 4.67
C THR A 244 4.47 21.96 3.89
N GLU A 245 4.81 22.19 2.62
CA GLU A 245 5.53 21.26 1.75
C GLU A 245 6.96 21.75 1.45
N ALA A 246 7.49 22.66 2.25
CA ALA A 246 8.83 23.17 2.09
C ALA A 246 9.87 22.06 2.30
N GLY A 247 10.87 22.00 1.42
CA GLY A 247 11.88 20.94 1.40
C GLY A 247 11.38 19.60 0.86
N MET A 248 10.08 19.47 0.55
CA MET A 248 9.58 18.27 -0.12
C MET A 248 10.17 18.14 -1.54
N PRO A 249 10.25 16.91 -2.05
CA PRO A 249 10.76 16.64 -3.39
C PRO A 249 9.97 17.36 -4.47
N ARG A 250 10.68 18.12 -5.30
CA ARG A 250 10.06 18.90 -6.39
C ARG A 250 10.25 18.19 -7.72
N ALA A 251 9.32 18.45 -8.63
CA ALA A 251 9.52 18.17 -10.04
C ALA A 251 10.72 19.01 -10.52
N ILE A 252 11.73 18.36 -11.11
CA ILE A 252 12.93 19.04 -11.60
C ILE A 252 12.99 18.98 -13.12
N ALA A 253 13.51 20.04 -13.73
CA ALA A 253 13.87 20.02 -15.13
C ALA A 253 15.18 19.23 -15.29
N THR A 254 15.30 18.53 -16.41
CA THR A 254 16.52 17.79 -16.78
C THR A 254 16.82 18.01 -18.26
N ASP A 255 17.97 17.53 -18.73
CA ASP A 255 18.32 17.56 -20.14
C ASP A 255 17.30 16.80 -21.03
N PHE A 256 16.46 15.94 -20.43
CA PHE A 256 15.46 15.12 -21.11
C PHE A 256 14.02 15.60 -20.87
N VAL A 257 13.78 16.40 -19.84
CA VAL A 257 12.46 16.88 -19.45
C VAL A 257 12.53 18.39 -19.26
N VAL A 258 11.96 19.12 -20.22
CA VAL A 258 11.83 20.57 -20.16
C VAL A 258 10.79 20.94 -19.11
N GLU A 259 11.08 22.01 -18.37
CA GLU A 259 10.13 22.62 -17.44
C GLU A 259 8.82 23.00 -18.16
N ALA A 260 7.70 22.76 -17.51
CA ALA A 260 6.38 23.18 -17.99
C ALA A 260 5.69 24.02 -16.91
N ASP A 261 4.78 24.89 -17.34
CA ASP A 261 4.05 25.81 -16.46
C ASP A 261 3.06 25.11 -15.53
N ARG A 262 2.67 23.86 -15.84
CA ARG A 262 1.69 23.07 -15.09
C ARG A 262 2.18 21.67 -14.80
N CYS A 263 1.83 21.18 -13.62
CA CYS A 263 2.11 19.80 -13.21
C CYS A 263 1.63 18.76 -14.23
N ALA A 264 0.41 18.91 -14.78
CA ALA A 264 -0.16 17.96 -15.74
C ALA A 264 0.64 17.82 -17.05
N HIS A 265 1.51 18.79 -17.37
CA HIS A 265 2.35 18.78 -18.56
C HIS A 265 3.84 18.61 -18.26
N PHE A 266 4.24 18.70 -16.99
CA PHE A 266 5.64 18.59 -16.59
C PHE A 266 6.01 17.12 -16.36
N GLY A 267 6.93 16.58 -17.17
CA GLY A 267 7.26 15.15 -17.19
C GLY A 267 7.76 14.57 -15.86
N THR A 268 8.30 15.39 -14.95
CA THR A 268 8.73 14.99 -13.61
C THR A 268 7.71 15.27 -12.52
N CYS A 269 6.59 15.95 -12.81
CA CYS A 269 5.51 16.11 -11.85
C CYS A 269 4.65 14.84 -11.83
N SER A 270 4.74 14.10 -10.73
CA SER A 270 4.03 12.83 -10.55
C SER A 270 2.94 12.91 -9.50
N TYR A 271 2.85 13.98 -8.71
CA TYR A 271 1.85 14.13 -7.65
C TYR A 271 1.31 15.55 -7.50
N ALA A 272 0.00 15.66 -7.24
CA ALA A 272 -0.65 16.90 -6.86
C ALA A 272 -1.50 16.66 -5.59
N PRO A 273 -1.26 17.38 -4.48
CA PRO A 273 -1.97 17.13 -3.23
C PRO A 273 -3.47 17.40 -3.34
N ASP A 274 -4.27 16.41 -2.92
CA ASP A 274 -5.71 16.58 -2.79
C ASP A 274 -6.03 17.34 -1.50
N ARG A 275 -6.90 18.36 -1.59
CA ARG A 275 -7.42 19.05 -0.40
C ARG A 275 -8.58 18.25 0.16
N VAL A 276 -8.62 18.08 1.47
CA VAL A 276 -9.67 17.32 2.14
C VAL A 276 -10.31 18.15 3.25
N VAL A 277 -11.63 18.09 3.33
CA VAL A 277 -12.41 18.46 4.51
C VAL A 277 -13.28 17.28 4.87
N ALA A 278 -13.18 16.80 6.10
CA ALA A 278 -13.91 15.62 6.55
C ALA A 278 -14.33 15.75 8.01
N GLY A 279 -15.32 14.99 8.42
CA GLY A 279 -15.75 14.97 9.79
C GLY A 279 -16.86 13.97 10.04
N GLY A 280 -17.27 13.87 11.30
CA GLY A 280 -18.36 13.01 11.69
C GLY A 280 -18.79 13.20 13.13
N ALA A 281 -19.97 12.66 13.42
CA ALA A 281 -20.53 12.57 14.76
C ALA A 281 -20.90 11.11 15.05
N GLU A 282 -20.44 10.60 16.19
CA GLU A 282 -20.80 9.28 16.73
C GLU A 282 -21.53 9.48 18.06
N ILE A 283 -22.75 8.95 18.17
CA ILE A 283 -23.60 9.03 19.37
C ILE A 283 -23.81 7.62 19.89
N ALA A 284 -23.27 7.32 21.07
CA ALA A 284 -23.48 6.06 21.77
C ALA A 284 -24.59 6.20 22.83
N LEU A 285 -25.64 5.39 22.66
CA LEU A 285 -26.82 5.27 23.51
C LEU A 285 -26.87 3.84 24.09
N GLY A 286 -26.25 3.64 25.26
CA GLY A 286 -26.14 2.32 25.87
C GLY A 286 -25.37 1.32 24.99
N SER A 287 -26.09 0.35 24.41
CA SER A 287 -25.53 -0.70 23.56
C SER A 287 -25.55 -0.39 22.07
N ILE A 288 -26.08 0.77 21.66
CA ILE A 288 -26.18 1.18 20.25
C ILE A 288 -25.32 2.42 20.03
N THR A 289 -24.57 2.45 18.93
CA THR A 289 -23.87 3.65 18.44
C THR A 289 -24.42 4.02 17.06
N LEU A 290 -24.76 5.28 16.88
CA LEU A 290 -25.15 5.87 15.60
C LEU A 290 -24.03 6.77 15.10
N GLY A 291 -23.62 6.60 13.84
CA GLY A 291 -22.59 7.41 13.21
C GLY A 291 -23.13 8.16 12.00
N THR A 292 -22.70 9.40 11.81
CA THR A 292 -22.84 10.13 10.53
C THR A 292 -21.48 10.73 10.21
N GLN A 293 -20.93 10.41 9.04
CA GLN A 293 -19.62 10.88 8.61
C GLN A 293 -19.67 11.42 7.18
N GLY A 294 -18.72 12.28 6.83
CA GLY A 294 -18.56 12.75 5.46
C GLY A 294 -17.15 13.26 5.17
N SER A 295 -16.79 13.23 3.89
CA SER A 295 -15.53 13.75 3.35
C SER A 295 -15.77 14.43 2.01
N LEU A 296 -15.08 15.54 1.78
CA LEU A 296 -14.99 16.24 0.51
C LEU A 296 -13.52 16.35 0.12
N LEU A 297 -13.15 15.70 -0.98
CA LEU A 297 -11.84 15.82 -1.59
C LEU A 297 -11.95 16.77 -2.79
N VAL A 298 -11.01 17.70 -2.92
CA VAL A 298 -10.94 18.69 -4.00
C VAL A 298 -9.56 18.64 -4.64
N ARG A 299 -9.55 18.46 -5.97
CA ARG A 299 -8.34 18.36 -6.79
C ARG A 299 -8.16 19.61 -7.63
N THR A 300 -6.93 20.11 -7.67
CA THR A 300 -6.57 21.27 -8.50
C THR A 300 -6.41 20.85 -9.96
N ASP A 301 -5.57 19.83 -10.22
CA ASP A 301 -5.29 19.28 -11.54
C ASP A 301 -5.38 17.75 -11.48
N ALA A 302 -6.15 17.13 -12.37
CA ALA A 302 -6.15 15.67 -12.50
C ALA A 302 -4.90 15.22 -13.26
N LEU A 303 -4.12 14.31 -12.67
CA LEU A 303 -2.88 13.81 -13.29
C LEU A 303 -3.05 12.50 -14.06
N SER A 304 -4.21 11.85 -13.92
CA SER A 304 -4.52 10.57 -14.56
C SER A 304 -5.95 10.56 -15.11
N PRO A 305 -6.19 9.81 -16.22
CA PRO A 305 -7.48 9.85 -16.92
C PRO A 305 -8.56 8.93 -16.32
N ASP A 306 -8.25 8.10 -15.31
CA ASP A 306 -9.24 7.18 -14.74
C ASP A 306 -10.39 7.92 -14.04
N ILE A 307 -11.54 7.26 -13.94
CA ILE A 307 -12.78 7.85 -13.43
C ILE A 307 -12.65 8.49 -12.05
N VAL A 308 -11.80 7.96 -11.18
CA VAL A 308 -11.60 8.49 -9.83
C VAL A 308 -10.63 9.65 -9.86
N ARG A 309 -9.40 9.49 -10.37
CA ARG A 309 -8.35 10.53 -10.34
C ARG A 309 -8.67 11.72 -11.22
N SER A 310 -9.48 11.52 -12.27
CA SER A 310 -9.97 12.60 -13.14
C SER A 310 -11.08 13.46 -12.49
N ALA A 311 -11.69 13.00 -11.40
CA ALA A 311 -12.69 13.79 -10.67
C ALA A 311 -12.04 15.00 -9.98
N ARG A 312 -12.60 16.19 -10.17
CA ARG A 312 -12.18 17.43 -9.48
C ARG A 312 -12.68 17.48 -8.05
N GLN A 313 -13.84 16.89 -7.79
CA GLN A 313 -14.40 16.82 -6.45
C GLN A 313 -14.96 15.42 -6.19
N ILE A 314 -14.69 14.90 -5.00
CA ILE A 314 -15.27 13.64 -4.52
C ILE A 314 -15.92 13.90 -3.17
N LEU A 315 -17.24 13.82 -3.13
CA LEU A 315 -18.04 13.92 -1.90
C LEU A 315 -18.48 12.53 -1.49
N THR A 316 -18.15 12.12 -0.27
CA THR A 316 -18.63 10.86 0.31
C THR A 316 -19.35 11.16 1.63
N VAL A 317 -20.53 10.58 1.84
CA VAL A 317 -21.30 10.71 3.08
C VAL A 317 -21.79 9.33 3.50
N SER A 318 -21.72 9.01 4.79
CA SER A 318 -22.21 7.75 5.31
C SER A 318 -22.99 7.90 6.62
N GLN A 319 -23.84 6.91 6.86
CA GLN A 319 -24.53 6.69 8.13
C GLN A 319 -24.31 5.26 8.57
N SER A 320 -23.99 5.07 9.85
CA SER A 320 -23.74 3.76 10.43
C SER A 320 -24.52 3.52 11.71
N ILE A 321 -24.84 2.26 11.95
CA ILE A 321 -25.44 1.77 13.19
C ILE A 321 -24.59 0.60 13.66
N GLU A 322 -24.15 0.65 14.91
CA GLU A 322 -23.44 -0.43 15.58
C GLU A 322 -24.21 -0.85 16.82
N ALA A 323 -24.56 -2.13 16.92
CA ALA A 323 -25.17 -2.73 18.09
C ALA A 323 -24.17 -3.65 18.77
N PHE A 324 -23.81 -3.33 20.01
CA PHE A 324 -22.97 -4.16 20.86
C PHE A 324 -23.83 -5.06 21.76
N ARG A 325 -23.30 -6.22 22.12
CA ARG A 325 -23.96 -7.17 23.05
C ARG A 325 -25.33 -7.64 22.57
N LEU A 326 -25.47 -7.97 21.28
CA LEU A 326 -26.64 -8.68 20.77
C LEU A 326 -26.81 -9.99 21.56
N GLY A 327 -27.80 -10.02 22.45
CA GLY A 327 -28.00 -11.14 23.38
C GLY A 327 -26.85 -11.42 24.35
N ARG A 328 -25.90 -10.49 24.56
CA ARG A 328 -24.58 -10.69 25.25
C ARG A 328 -23.53 -11.49 24.45
N HIS A 329 -23.86 -12.00 23.29
CA HIS A 329 -23.00 -12.92 22.53
C HIS A 329 -22.40 -12.30 21.27
N GLY A 330 -22.86 -11.14 20.82
CA GLY A 330 -22.43 -10.63 19.52
C GLY A 330 -22.39 -9.12 19.35
N THR A 331 -21.89 -8.71 18.18
CA THR A 331 -21.95 -7.34 17.68
C THR A 331 -22.51 -7.34 16.26
N ALA A 332 -23.25 -6.31 15.88
CA ALA A 332 -23.61 -6.08 14.49
C ALA A 332 -23.33 -4.65 14.09
N TYR A 333 -22.97 -4.48 12.84
CA TYR A 333 -22.59 -3.22 12.23
C TYR A 333 -23.25 -3.14 10.86
N VAL A 334 -23.88 -2.01 10.56
CA VAL A 334 -24.39 -1.68 9.23
C VAL A 334 -23.97 -0.25 8.89
N GLU A 335 -23.47 -0.04 7.69
CA GLU A 335 -23.15 1.29 7.16
C GLU A 335 -23.66 1.43 5.74
N GLY A 336 -24.35 2.53 5.47
CA GLY A 336 -24.72 2.96 4.12
C GLY A 336 -23.96 4.23 3.77
N ALA A 337 -23.39 4.28 2.57
CA ALA A 337 -22.66 5.43 2.06
C ALA A 337 -23.11 5.81 0.65
N VAL A 338 -23.00 7.09 0.32
CA VAL A 338 -23.18 7.63 -1.02
C VAL A 338 -21.93 8.39 -1.44
N GLN A 339 -21.59 8.33 -2.72
CA GLN A 339 -20.41 8.98 -3.28
C GLN A 339 -20.77 9.72 -4.57
N LYS A 340 -20.39 10.98 -4.67
CA LYS A 340 -20.54 11.80 -5.88
C LYS A 340 -19.16 12.19 -6.39
N LEU A 341 -18.89 11.84 -7.64
CA LEU A 341 -17.73 12.30 -8.40
C LEU A 341 -18.15 13.47 -9.27
N THR A 342 -17.41 14.57 -9.25
CA THR A 342 -17.65 15.72 -10.14
C THR A 342 -16.43 15.94 -11.02
N HIS A 343 -16.61 15.86 -12.33
CA HIS A 343 -15.55 16.00 -13.33
C HIS A 343 -15.54 17.38 -13.99
N SER A 344 -14.50 17.64 -14.78
CA SER A 344 -14.44 18.80 -15.68
C SER A 344 -15.51 18.71 -16.77
N ALA A 345 -15.90 19.86 -17.34
CA ALA A 345 -16.76 19.88 -18.52
C ALA A 345 -16.14 19.04 -19.65
N GLY A 346 -16.96 18.19 -20.30
CA GLY A 346 -16.54 17.29 -21.38
C GLY A 346 -16.31 15.84 -20.96
N THR A 347 -16.16 15.56 -19.66
CA THR A 347 -16.16 14.18 -19.16
C THR A 347 -17.61 13.72 -18.91
N PRO A 348 -18.00 12.50 -19.33
CA PRO A 348 -19.34 11.99 -19.03
C PRO A 348 -19.61 11.95 -17.53
N ASP A 349 -20.79 12.45 -17.13
CA ASP A 349 -21.20 12.43 -15.73
C ASP A 349 -21.34 10.99 -15.23
N VAL A 350 -20.86 10.76 -14.01
CA VAL A 350 -20.93 9.46 -13.35
C VAL A 350 -22.11 9.51 -12.38
N PRO A 351 -23.14 8.68 -12.55
CA PRO A 351 -24.29 8.78 -11.67
C PRO A 351 -23.90 8.44 -10.23
N LEU A 352 -24.66 8.97 -9.26
CA LEU A 352 -24.38 8.83 -7.83
C LEU A 352 -24.06 7.38 -7.43
N GLY A 353 -22.90 7.20 -6.81
CA GLY A 353 -22.45 5.93 -6.23
C GLY A 353 -23.07 5.67 -4.88
N HIS A 354 -23.23 4.40 -4.52
CA HIS A 354 -23.66 4.00 -3.19
C HIS A 354 -23.04 2.67 -2.76
N ALA A 355 -22.89 2.53 -1.45
CA ALA A 355 -22.36 1.36 -0.80
C ALA A 355 -23.19 0.99 0.43
N VAL A 356 -23.39 -0.30 0.66
CA VAL A 356 -23.90 -0.83 1.91
C VAL A 356 -22.95 -1.91 2.38
N TYR A 357 -22.53 -1.83 3.64
CA TYR A 357 -21.70 -2.83 4.30
C TYR A 357 -22.40 -3.33 5.57
N LEU A 358 -22.36 -4.63 5.80
CA LEU A 358 -22.87 -5.28 6.99
C LEU A 358 -21.83 -6.24 7.54
N ALA A 359 -21.64 -6.23 8.86
CA ALA A 359 -20.86 -7.22 9.58
C ALA A 359 -21.57 -7.61 10.87
N ALA A 360 -21.73 -8.90 11.13
CA ALA A 360 -22.28 -9.44 12.36
C ALA A 360 -21.35 -10.51 12.91
N THR A 361 -21.02 -10.40 14.19
CA THR A 361 -20.24 -11.40 14.92
C THR A 361 -21.09 -12.00 16.03
N TRP A 362 -21.00 -13.31 16.18
CA TRP A 362 -21.57 -14.07 17.29
C TRP A 362 -20.46 -14.92 17.89
N ILE A 363 -20.24 -14.84 19.19
CA ILE A 363 -19.12 -15.46 19.89
C ILE A 363 -19.67 -16.18 21.13
N GLU A 364 -19.35 -17.47 21.19
CA GLU A 364 -19.71 -18.40 22.27
C GLU A 364 -18.49 -19.24 22.64
N PRO A 365 -18.46 -19.90 23.81
CA PRO A 365 -17.25 -20.58 24.29
C PRO A 365 -16.66 -21.63 23.34
N ARG A 366 -17.49 -22.26 22.49
CA ARG A 366 -17.07 -23.30 21.54
C ARG A 366 -17.23 -22.92 20.07
N TYR A 367 -17.91 -21.82 19.78
CA TYR A 367 -18.20 -21.45 18.41
C TYR A 367 -18.20 -19.94 18.23
N SER A 368 -17.67 -19.49 17.10
CA SER A 368 -17.84 -18.11 16.65
C SER A 368 -18.31 -18.10 15.21
N LEU A 369 -19.18 -17.16 14.87
CA LEU A 369 -19.68 -16.94 13.52
C LEU A 369 -19.46 -15.48 13.17
N LEU A 370 -18.76 -15.25 12.06
CA LEU A 370 -18.70 -13.95 11.39
C LEU A 370 -19.55 -14.03 10.11
N ALA A 371 -20.50 -13.11 9.97
CA ALA A 371 -21.27 -12.93 8.75
C ALA A 371 -21.04 -11.52 8.21
N GLU A 372 -20.64 -11.40 6.95
CA GLU A 372 -20.38 -10.10 6.32
C GLU A 372 -21.06 -10.02 4.96
N ALA A 373 -21.56 -8.85 4.61
CA ALA A 373 -22.18 -8.61 3.30
C ALA A 373 -21.84 -7.21 2.80
N LYS A 374 -21.71 -7.08 1.48
CA LYS A 374 -21.45 -5.80 0.81
C LYS A 374 -22.32 -5.66 -0.44
N HIS A 375 -22.75 -4.43 -0.72
CA HIS A 375 -23.42 -4.04 -1.95
C HIS A 375 -22.88 -2.69 -2.39
N TYR A 376 -22.02 -2.68 -3.40
CA TYR A 376 -21.38 -1.48 -3.93
C TYR A 376 -21.79 -1.25 -5.38
N ARG A 377 -22.15 -0.01 -5.72
CA ARG A 377 -22.50 0.43 -7.07
C ARG A 377 -21.87 1.77 -7.35
N ARG A 378 -20.91 1.82 -8.29
CA ARG A 378 -20.15 3.05 -8.63
C ARG A 378 -19.54 3.70 -7.38
N PHE A 379 -19.13 2.88 -6.42
CA PHE A 379 -18.53 3.35 -5.18
C PHE A 379 -17.07 2.96 -5.24
N PHE A 380 -16.21 3.96 -5.42
CA PHE A 380 -14.80 3.73 -5.72
C PHE A 380 -13.94 4.05 -4.50
N PRO A 381 -12.80 3.35 -4.33
CA PRO A 381 -11.79 3.80 -3.40
C PRO A 381 -11.32 5.21 -3.79
N LEU A 382 -11.06 6.05 -2.79
CA LEU A 382 -10.55 7.40 -2.95
C LEU A 382 -9.07 7.33 -3.34
N LEU A 383 -8.76 7.21 -4.62
CA LEU A 383 -7.38 7.13 -5.09
C LEU A 383 -6.64 8.47 -4.97
N ALA A 384 -5.34 8.42 -4.67
CA ALA A 384 -4.47 9.58 -4.67
C ALA A 384 -4.37 10.23 -6.05
N ASN A 385 -4.06 11.52 -6.09
CA ASN A 385 -3.83 12.22 -7.36
C ASN A 385 -2.37 12.10 -7.80
N VAL A 386 -2.01 10.90 -8.24
CA VAL A 386 -0.71 10.56 -8.85
C VAL A 386 -0.90 10.37 -10.35
N SER A 387 0.10 10.75 -11.14
CA SER A 387 0.22 10.38 -12.57
C SER A 387 0.60 8.91 -12.71
N THR A 388 -0.33 8.05 -13.12
CA THR A 388 -0.07 6.61 -13.33
C THR A 388 0.86 6.34 -14.50
N ALA A 389 0.99 7.29 -15.43
CA ALA A 389 1.95 7.24 -16.53
C ALA A 389 3.40 7.52 -16.10
N ARG A 390 3.60 8.24 -14.99
CA ARG A 390 4.92 8.66 -14.51
C ARG A 390 5.33 8.03 -13.19
N ALA A 391 4.39 7.53 -12.41
CA ALA A 391 4.61 6.96 -11.08
C ALA A 391 3.57 5.86 -10.83
N ARG A 392 3.59 4.84 -11.70
CA ARG A 392 2.66 3.71 -11.66
C ARG A 392 2.75 2.94 -10.36
N GLU A 393 3.92 2.92 -9.72
CA GLU A 393 4.19 2.26 -8.45
C GLU A 393 3.30 2.83 -7.33
N PHE A 394 2.86 4.08 -7.45
CA PHE A 394 1.93 4.73 -6.52
C PHE A 394 0.46 4.74 -7.00
N SER A 395 0.13 3.92 -8.01
CA SER A 395 -1.25 3.79 -8.51
C SER A 395 -2.21 3.17 -7.49
N LEU A 396 -1.68 2.41 -6.53
CA LEU A 396 -2.43 1.80 -5.44
C LEU A 396 -2.64 2.72 -4.23
N VAL A 397 -1.97 3.87 -4.17
CA VAL A 397 -2.12 4.81 -3.06
C VAL A 397 -3.56 5.28 -3.01
N GLN A 398 -4.24 4.95 -1.91
CA GLN A 398 -5.64 5.25 -1.68
C GLN A 398 -5.86 5.87 -0.28
N TYR A 399 -6.86 6.73 -0.22
CA TYR A 399 -7.27 7.50 0.95
C TYR A 399 -8.52 6.92 1.63
N SER A 400 -9.06 5.84 1.07
CA SER A 400 -10.12 5.05 1.66
C SER A 400 -9.91 3.59 1.25
N ALA A 401 -10.18 2.67 2.16
CA ALA A 401 -10.22 1.24 1.86
C ALA A 401 -11.62 0.75 2.23
N PRO A 402 -12.60 0.81 1.30
CA PRO A 402 -13.92 0.23 1.52
C PRO A 402 -13.78 -1.21 2.03
N PRO A 403 -14.55 -1.62 3.06
CA PRO A 403 -14.43 -2.97 3.59
C PRO A 403 -14.60 -4.03 2.50
N THR A 404 -13.70 -5.01 2.47
CA THR A 404 -13.88 -6.22 1.66
C THR A 404 -14.35 -7.38 2.52
N THR A 405 -15.24 -8.19 1.94
CA THR A 405 -15.71 -9.46 2.47
C THR A 405 -14.91 -10.65 1.91
N GLU A 406 -13.95 -10.40 1.01
CA GLU A 406 -13.09 -11.45 0.43
C GLU A 406 -12.14 -11.99 1.49
N GLU A 407 -11.70 -13.25 1.34
CA GLU A 407 -10.69 -13.80 2.26
C GLU A 407 -9.44 -12.89 2.18
N PRO A 408 -8.79 -12.56 3.32
CA PRO A 408 -7.65 -11.64 3.33
C PRO A 408 -6.51 -11.99 2.37
N TRP A 409 -6.43 -13.24 1.94
CA TRP A 409 -5.37 -13.78 1.07
C TRP A 409 -5.85 -14.01 -0.36
N THR A 410 -7.11 -13.71 -0.67
CA THR A 410 -7.61 -13.69 -2.04
C THR A 410 -7.03 -12.46 -2.72
N ASP A 411 -6.24 -12.72 -3.75
CA ASP A 411 -5.71 -11.70 -4.63
C ASP A 411 -6.59 -11.65 -5.88
N THR A 412 -7.40 -10.59 -5.98
CA THR A 412 -8.11 -10.28 -7.22
C THR A 412 -7.20 -9.46 -8.10
N GLU A 413 -6.50 -10.11 -9.03
CA GLU A 413 -5.46 -9.53 -9.90
C GLU A 413 -5.87 -8.26 -10.67
N LEU A 414 -7.16 -7.85 -10.69
CA LEU A 414 -7.69 -6.76 -11.51
C LEU A 414 -8.22 -5.54 -10.74
N GLU A 415 -8.00 -5.44 -9.42
CA GLU A 415 -8.31 -4.25 -8.57
C GLU A 415 -9.78 -3.74 -8.58
N GLY A 416 -10.66 -4.31 -9.42
CA GLY A 416 -12.01 -3.81 -9.70
C GLY A 416 -13.10 -4.41 -8.83
N PHE A 417 -12.81 -5.49 -8.08
CA PHE A 417 -13.83 -6.26 -7.35
C PHE A 417 -14.65 -5.40 -6.39
N ASN A 418 -14.01 -4.41 -5.76
CA ASN A 418 -14.62 -3.59 -4.71
C ASN A 418 -15.36 -2.35 -5.23
N THR A 419 -15.65 -2.25 -6.54
CA THR A 419 -16.34 -1.08 -7.13
C THR A 419 -17.79 -1.33 -7.54
N CYS A 420 -18.09 -2.56 -8.00
CA CYS A 420 -19.39 -2.94 -8.54
C CYS A 420 -19.72 -4.40 -8.18
N VAL A 421 -20.12 -4.62 -6.93
CA VAL A 421 -20.24 -5.97 -6.36
C VAL A 421 -21.43 -6.09 -5.42
N THR A 422 -22.02 -7.27 -5.36
CA THR A 422 -22.98 -7.67 -4.32
C THR A 422 -22.68 -9.07 -3.87
N GLY A 423 -22.55 -9.25 -2.57
CA GLY A 423 -22.34 -10.57 -2.01
C GLY A 423 -21.97 -10.50 -0.55
N GLY A 424 -21.45 -11.60 -0.05
CA GLY A 424 -21.06 -11.71 1.34
C GLY A 424 -20.40 -13.03 1.64
N ARG A 425 -20.05 -13.21 2.90
CA ARG A 425 -19.41 -14.40 3.40
C ARG A 425 -19.92 -14.81 4.78
N LEU A 426 -19.71 -16.09 5.08
CA LEU A 426 -19.80 -16.65 6.41
C LEU A 426 -18.47 -17.28 6.78
N ARG A 427 -17.99 -17.02 7.99
CA ARG A 427 -16.82 -17.66 8.59
C ARG A 427 -17.19 -18.25 9.96
N PRO A 428 -17.74 -19.48 10.01
CA PRO A 428 -17.84 -20.22 11.26
C PRO A 428 -16.46 -20.70 11.71
N ALA A 429 -16.23 -20.68 13.02
CA ALA A 429 -15.09 -21.32 13.66
C ALA A 429 -15.55 -22.11 14.88
N PHE A 430 -14.96 -23.29 15.07
CA PHE A 430 -15.17 -24.18 16.20
C PHE A 430 -13.91 -24.21 17.06
N HIS A 431 -14.07 -23.84 18.34
CA HIS A 431 -12.98 -23.77 19.31
C HIS A 431 -12.92 -25.08 20.09
N PHE A 432 -11.86 -25.87 19.87
CA PHE A 432 -11.60 -27.07 20.66
C PHE A 432 -11.22 -26.68 22.09
N ASP A 433 -10.42 -25.63 22.21
CA ASP A 433 -10.04 -24.95 23.45
C ASP A 433 -9.59 -23.50 23.15
N ARG A 434 -8.86 -22.86 24.07
CA ARG A 434 -8.37 -21.47 23.90
C ARG A 434 -7.23 -21.33 22.89
N ALA A 435 -6.53 -22.41 22.59
CA ALA A 435 -5.35 -22.42 21.73
C ALA A 435 -5.65 -23.05 20.36
N ARG A 436 -6.71 -23.86 20.23
CA ARG A 436 -6.98 -24.65 19.02
C ARG A 436 -8.38 -24.39 18.50
N SER A 437 -8.47 -24.01 17.23
CA SER A 437 -9.73 -23.87 16.52
C SER A 437 -9.66 -24.42 15.09
N ALA A 438 -10.80 -24.80 14.54
CA ALA A 438 -10.97 -25.05 13.12
C ALA A 438 -11.94 -24.03 12.55
N TYR A 439 -11.68 -23.52 11.36
CA TYR A 439 -12.58 -22.59 10.68
C TYR A 439 -12.94 -23.08 9.29
N ALA A 440 -14.11 -22.65 8.84
CA ALA A 440 -14.51 -22.71 7.45
C ALA A 440 -14.90 -21.30 7.01
N TRP A 441 -14.86 -21.09 5.71
CA TRP A 441 -15.17 -19.83 5.08
C TRP A 441 -15.88 -20.11 3.77
N ILE A 442 -16.98 -19.42 3.51
CA ILE A 442 -17.72 -19.51 2.25
C ILE A 442 -18.22 -18.13 1.87
N GLY A 443 -17.86 -17.70 0.67
CA GLY A 443 -18.25 -16.44 0.07
C GLY A 443 -18.97 -16.66 -1.25
N HIS A 444 -19.97 -15.81 -1.52
CA HIS A 444 -20.60 -15.76 -2.83
C HIS A 444 -20.83 -14.32 -3.25
N TYR A 445 -20.45 -14.01 -4.49
CA TYR A 445 -20.47 -12.66 -5.04
C TYR A 445 -20.99 -12.63 -6.47
N ARG A 446 -21.68 -11.54 -6.79
CA ARG A 446 -21.92 -11.07 -8.15
C ARG A 446 -21.19 -9.76 -8.32
N THR A 447 -20.19 -9.75 -9.17
CA THR A 447 -19.40 -8.57 -9.51
C THR A 447 -19.56 -8.26 -10.98
N PHE A 448 -19.35 -7.00 -11.36
CA PHE A 448 -19.55 -6.55 -12.74
C PHE A 448 -18.34 -5.82 -13.31
N ALA A 449 -17.19 -5.88 -12.64
CA ALA A 449 -15.99 -5.12 -13.03
C ALA A 449 -14.72 -5.98 -13.14
N GLU A 450 -14.84 -7.31 -13.04
CA GLU A 450 -13.68 -8.21 -13.08
C GLU A 450 -13.26 -8.55 -14.51
N SER A 451 -14.15 -9.14 -15.30
CA SER A 451 -13.76 -9.65 -16.63
C SER A 451 -13.74 -8.59 -17.74
N VAL A 452 -14.27 -7.39 -17.47
CA VAL A 452 -14.37 -6.28 -18.41
C VAL A 452 -14.22 -4.96 -17.65
N ALA A 453 -13.50 -4.00 -18.23
CA ALA A 453 -13.46 -2.63 -17.70
C ALA A 453 -14.89 -2.04 -17.66
N ASN A 454 -15.44 -1.88 -16.46
CA ASN A 454 -16.81 -1.40 -16.23
C ASN A 454 -16.84 -0.27 -15.21
N GLU A 455 -16.12 0.82 -15.51
CA GLU A 455 -16.04 1.99 -14.64
C GLU A 455 -17.41 2.62 -14.34
N ARG A 456 -18.42 2.42 -15.20
CA ARG A 456 -19.79 2.91 -14.97
C ARG A 456 -20.66 1.97 -14.13
N CYS A 457 -20.14 0.80 -13.77
CA CYS A 457 -20.87 -0.25 -13.04
C CYS A 457 -22.21 -0.59 -13.72
N THR A 458 -22.16 -0.81 -15.03
CA THR A 458 -23.31 -1.25 -15.82
C THR A 458 -23.63 -2.70 -15.45
N VAL A 459 -24.77 -2.91 -14.77
CA VAL A 459 -25.24 -4.23 -14.34
C VAL A 459 -25.89 -4.94 -15.52
N SER A 460 -25.18 -5.88 -16.11
CA SER A 460 -25.66 -6.71 -17.22
C SER A 460 -25.00 -8.09 -17.18
N ALA A 461 -25.60 -9.08 -17.83
CA ALA A 461 -25.00 -10.41 -17.97
C ALA A 461 -23.67 -10.39 -18.72
N GLU A 462 -23.43 -9.36 -19.55
CA GLU A 462 -22.18 -9.18 -20.29
C GLU A 462 -21.00 -8.82 -19.38
N ASN A 463 -21.30 -8.12 -18.28
CA ASN A 463 -20.28 -7.68 -17.32
C ASN A 463 -20.25 -8.56 -16.07
N GLU A 464 -21.27 -9.38 -15.83
CA GLU A 464 -21.42 -10.18 -14.61
C GLU A 464 -20.34 -11.26 -14.51
N ASN A 465 -19.77 -11.40 -13.32
CA ASN A 465 -19.01 -12.54 -12.84
C ASN A 465 -19.69 -13.08 -11.58
N ARG A 466 -19.78 -14.40 -11.46
CA ARG A 466 -20.30 -15.12 -10.30
C ARG A 466 -19.13 -15.80 -9.62
N VAL A 467 -18.84 -15.35 -8.42
CA VAL A 467 -17.68 -15.81 -7.67
C VAL A 467 -18.14 -16.60 -6.46
N TRP A 468 -17.64 -17.83 -6.35
CA TRP A 468 -17.70 -18.65 -5.16
C TRP A 468 -16.30 -18.83 -4.64
N ASP A 469 -16.12 -18.45 -3.39
CA ASP A 469 -14.86 -18.63 -2.71
C ASP A 469 -15.13 -19.51 -1.49
N ALA A 470 -14.26 -20.49 -1.22
CA ALA A 470 -14.38 -21.35 -0.06
C ALA A 470 -13.01 -21.68 0.52
N ALA A 471 -12.90 -21.75 1.83
CA ALA A 471 -11.67 -22.16 2.51
C ALA A 471 -11.95 -22.90 3.81
N VAL A 472 -11.03 -23.75 4.21
CA VAL A 472 -11.04 -24.42 5.52
C VAL A 472 -9.64 -24.40 6.10
N GLY A 473 -9.55 -24.35 7.42
CA GLY A 473 -8.25 -24.28 8.09
C GLY A 473 -8.30 -24.50 9.59
N PHE A 474 -7.14 -24.40 10.21
CA PHE A 474 -6.91 -24.60 11.63
C PHE A 474 -6.03 -23.48 12.18
N ASP A 475 -6.42 -22.96 13.34
CA ASP A 475 -5.57 -22.13 14.19
C ASP A 475 -5.10 -23.00 15.36
N LEU A 476 -3.80 -23.22 15.50
CA LEU A 476 -3.22 -24.16 16.46
C LEU A 476 -2.17 -23.48 17.33
N GLY A 477 -2.37 -23.46 18.65
CA GLY A 477 -1.35 -23.15 19.64
C GLY A 477 -0.80 -24.43 20.26
N PHE A 478 0.52 -24.60 20.29
CA PHE A 478 1.15 -25.89 20.67
C PHE A 478 2.37 -25.78 21.61
N ALA A 479 2.71 -24.58 22.12
CA ALA A 479 3.77 -24.42 23.12
C ALA A 479 3.37 -23.43 24.21
N ASP A 480 3.79 -23.71 25.45
CA ASP A 480 3.62 -22.83 26.61
C ASP A 480 4.29 -21.45 26.42
N HIS A 481 5.20 -21.36 25.44
CA HIS A 481 5.96 -20.16 25.09
C HIS A 481 5.45 -19.44 23.84
N GLY A 482 4.18 -19.63 23.46
CA GLY A 482 3.56 -18.84 22.38
C GLY A 482 3.78 -19.38 20.96
N GLY A 483 4.02 -20.68 20.81
CA GLY A 483 4.04 -21.33 19.50
C GLY A 483 2.64 -21.34 18.86
N ARG A 484 2.55 -20.97 17.59
CA ARG A 484 1.30 -20.88 16.82
C ARG A 484 1.47 -21.44 15.40
N ALA A 485 0.41 -21.98 14.83
CA ALA A 485 0.31 -22.33 13.42
C ALA A 485 -1.09 -22.00 12.91
N ASP A 486 -1.20 -21.26 11.81
CA ASP A 486 -2.42 -21.14 11.00
C ASP A 486 -2.19 -21.90 9.70
N LEU A 487 -3.06 -22.85 9.40
CA LEU A 487 -2.97 -23.72 8.23
C LEU A 487 -4.30 -23.65 7.48
N GLY A 488 -4.28 -23.47 6.16
CA GLY A 488 -5.51 -23.36 5.39
C GLY A 488 -5.38 -23.86 3.96
N VAL A 489 -6.50 -24.34 3.41
CA VAL A 489 -6.66 -24.59 1.97
C VAL A 489 -7.91 -23.88 1.48
N GLY A 490 -7.81 -23.27 0.31
CA GLY A 490 -8.86 -22.45 -0.28
C GLY A 490 -9.09 -22.77 -1.74
N THR A 491 -10.25 -22.39 -2.26
CA THR A 491 -10.56 -22.46 -3.68
C THR A 491 -11.46 -21.31 -4.09
N ARG A 492 -11.32 -20.88 -5.34
CA ARG A 492 -12.14 -19.86 -5.98
C ARG A 492 -12.66 -20.36 -7.32
N PHE A 493 -13.95 -20.15 -7.53
CA PHE A 493 -14.65 -20.40 -8.79
C PHE A 493 -15.28 -19.11 -9.26
N ASP A 494 -14.81 -18.59 -10.39
CA ASP A 494 -15.25 -17.33 -10.96
C ASP A 494 -15.73 -17.54 -12.40
N ASP A 495 -17.03 -17.41 -12.59
CA ASP A 495 -17.70 -17.63 -13.87
C ASP A 495 -18.28 -16.34 -14.45
N ALA A 496 -17.88 -16.00 -15.67
CA ALA A 496 -18.49 -14.94 -16.44
C ALA A 496 -19.95 -15.31 -16.80
N GLY A 497 -20.85 -14.32 -16.74
CA GLY A 497 -22.24 -14.44 -17.16
C GLY A 497 -22.36 -14.67 -18.67
N ARG A 498 -21.44 -14.09 -19.45
CA ARG A 498 -21.28 -14.29 -20.88
C ARG A 498 -20.28 -15.41 -21.22
N PRO A 499 -20.43 -16.05 -22.39
CA PRO A 499 -19.36 -16.88 -22.95
C PRO A 499 -18.13 -16.03 -23.28
N LEU A 500 -16.96 -16.49 -22.84
CA LEU A 500 -15.64 -15.98 -23.18
C LEU A 500 -15.10 -16.82 -24.36
N ALA A 501 -14.72 -16.15 -25.44
CA ALA A 501 -14.10 -16.81 -26.57
C ALA A 501 -12.65 -17.19 -26.22
N THR A 502 -12.29 -18.45 -26.45
CA THR A 502 -10.93 -18.96 -26.31
C THR A 502 -10.54 -19.73 -27.57
N PRO A 503 -9.25 -19.95 -27.86
CA PRO A 503 -8.78 -20.86 -28.90
C PRO A 503 -9.39 -22.28 -28.81
N SER A 504 -9.73 -22.74 -27.60
CA SER A 504 -10.33 -24.05 -27.35
C SER A 504 -11.87 -24.09 -27.45
N GLY A 505 -12.51 -22.95 -27.74
CA GLY A 505 -13.96 -22.79 -27.80
C GLY A 505 -14.50 -21.82 -26.74
N ALA A 506 -15.81 -21.59 -26.74
CA ALA A 506 -16.45 -20.70 -25.78
C ALA A 506 -16.53 -21.35 -24.39
N THR A 507 -16.16 -20.62 -23.35
CA THR A 507 -16.25 -21.05 -21.94
C THR A 507 -16.88 -19.98 -21.07
N ARG A 508 -17.41 -20.32 -19.90
CA ARG A 508 -17.80 -19.33 -18.87
C ARG A 508 -16.78 -19.20 -17.74
N VAL A 509 -15.81 -20.10 -17.69
CA VAL A 509 -14.74 -20.06 -16.70
C VAL A 509 -13.92 -18.80 -16.96
N PHE A 510 -13.99 -17.81 -16.08
CA PHE A 510 -13.11 -16.66 -16.13
C PHE A 510 -11.84 -16.94 -15.33
N TYR A 511 -12.01 -17.38 -14.08
CA TYR A 511 -10.91 -17.62 -13.16
C TYR A 511 -11.18 -18.85 -12.26
N ARG A 512 -10.10 -19.57 -11.93
CA ARG A 512 -10.07 -20.68 -10.97
C ARG A 512 -8.82 -20.61 -10.13
N GLU A 513 -8.95 -20.86 -8.83
CA GLU A 513 -7.83 -21.00 -7.92
C GLU A 513 -8.02 -22.18 -6.98
N LEU A 514 -6.92 -22.87 -6.70
CA LEU A 514 -6.73 -23.71 -5.52
C LEU A 514 -5.53 -23.14 -4.77
N SER A 515 -5.68 -22.87 -3.48
CA SER A 515 -4.63 -22.31 -2.63
C SER A 515 -4.38 -23.18 -1.40
N ALA A 516 -3.13 -23.19 -0.95
CA ALA A 516 -2.70 -23.76 0.31
C ALA A 516 -1.80 -22.74 1.03
N ARG A 517 -2.04 -22.53 2.32
CA ARG A 517 -1.32 -21.54 3.12
C ARG A 517 -0.94 -22.07 4.48
N TYR A 518 0.16 -21.56 4.99
CA TYR A 518 0.59 -21.77 6.36
C TYR A 518 1.35 -20.55 6.89
N ASP A 519 1.19 -20.28 8.18
CA ASP A 519 2.01 -19.37 8.99
C ASP A 519 2.28 -20.09 10.32
N VAL A 520 3.53 -20.45 10.56
CA VAL A 520 3.97 -21.23 11.72
C VAL A 520 5.07 -20.46 12.43
N HIS A 521 4.84 -20.15 13.71
CA HIS A 521 5.86 -19.63 14.61
C HIS A 521 6.12 -20.65 15.72
N ALA A 522 7.36 -21.12 15.82
CA ALA A 522 7.79 -22.13 16.78
C ALA A 522 8.96 -21.59 17.63
N PRO A 523 8.78 -21.37 18.94
CA PRO A 523 9.89 -21.05 19.83
C PRO A 523 10.77 -22.30 20.00
N LEU A 524 11.99 -22.26 19.49
CA LEU A 524 12.98 -23.34 19.59
C LEU A 524 13.75 -23.27 20.92
N ALA A 525 13.99 -22.06 21.43
CA ALA A 525 14.60 -21.79 22.72
C ALA A 525 14.07 -20.45 23.28
N ARG A 526 14.47 -20.06 24.50
CA ARG A 526 14.01 -18.81 25.16
C ARG A 526 14.17 -17.56 24.29
N GLU A 527 15.23 -17.50 23.49
CA GLU A 527 15.53 -16.38 22.60
C GLU A 527 15.58 -16.81 21.13
N ILE A 528 15.26 -18.06 20.79
CA ILE A 528 15.35 -18.52 19.39
C ILE A 528 13.96 -18.92 18.91
N GLY A 529 13.49 -18.24 17.87
CA GLY A 529 12.24 -18.53 17.17
C GLY A 529 12.50 -19.00 15.74
N LEU A 530 11.64 -19.87 15.24
CA LEU A 530 11.54 -20.23 13.82
C LEU A 530 10.17 -19.76 13.32
N GLU A 531 10.17 -18.98 12.26
CA GLU A 531 8.97 -18.62 11.51
C GLU A 531 9.00 -19.26 10.13
N LEU A 532 7.91 -19.91 9.75
CA LEU A 532 7.68 -20.45 8.43
C LEU A 532 6.37 -19.89 7.91
N SER A 533 6.39 -19.17 6.80
CA SER A 533 5.18 -18.69 6.16
C SER A 533 5.18 -19.06 4.69
N GLY A 534 4.01 -19.32 4.12
CA GLY A 534 3.92 -19.65 2.70
C GLY A 534 2.51 -19.65 2.18
N VAL A 535 2.38 -19.30 0.91
CA VAL A 535 1.14 -19.34 0.13
C VAL A 535 1.47 -19.96 -1.22
N HIS A 536 0.77 -21.04 -1.57
CA HIS A 536 0.96 -21.78 -2.80
C HIS A 536 -0.38 -21.83 -3.54
N ARG A 537 -0.37 -21.49 -4.82
CA ARG A 537 -1.59 -21.40 -5.63
C ARG A 537 -1.42 -22.16 -6.94
N ARG A 538 -2.52 -22.77 -7.37
CA ARG A 538 -2.72 -23.23 -8.75
C ARG A 538 -3.85 -22.43 -9.34
N ARG A 539 -3.54 -21.64 -10.36
CA ARG A 539 -4.45 -20.69 -10.98
C ARG A 539 -4.76 -21.09 -12.41
N ARG A 540 -5.89 -20.63 -12.92
CA ARG A 540 -6.23 -20.62 -14.34
C ARG A 540 -7.08 -19.39 -14.62
N GLN A 541 -6.72 -18.64 -15.64
CA GLN A 541 -7.43 -17.44 -16.06
C GLN A 541 -7.59 -17.42 -17.57
N THR A 542 -8.81 -17.21 -18.03
CA THR A 542 -9.15 -17.27 -19.45
C THR A 542 -8.93 -15.95 -20.18
N VAL A 543 -9.25 -14.81 -19.58
CA VAL A 543 -9.06 -13.49 -20.21
C VAL A 543 -8.00 -12.72 -19.45
N GLY A 544 -6.96 -12.25 -20.15
CA GLY A 544 -5.83 -11.52 -19.57
C GLY A 544 -4.75 -12.41 -18.94
N GLY A 545 -4.98 -13.72 -18.84
CA GLY A 545 -4.00 -14.70 -18.37
C GLY A 545 -3.48 -15.62 -19.50
N PRO A 546 -2.60 -16.58 -19.18
CA PRO A 546 -2.01 -17.50 -20.16
C PRO A 546 -2.99 -18.58 -20.67
N GLU A 547 -4.26 -18.59 -20.25
CA GLU A 547 -5.29 -19.62 -20.46
C GLU A 547 -4.99 -21.02 -19.88
N GLU A 548 -3.73 -21.43 -19.93
CA GLU A 548 -3.19 -22.63 -19.30
C GLU A 548 -3.11 -22.46 -17.78
N PRO A 549 -3.36 -23.52 -16.99
CA PRO A 549 -3.15 -23.45 -15.55
C PRO A 549 -1.67 -23.24 -15.22
N TRP A 550 -1.39 -22.34 -14.28
CA TRP A 550 -0.05 -22.15 -13.73
C TRP A 550 -0.05 -22.37 -12.22
N PHE A 551 1.11 -22.72 -11.70
CA PHE A 551 1.44 -22.71 -10.29
C PHE A 551 2.27 -21.48 -9.98
N GLU A 552 1.94 -20.84 -8.86
CA GLU A 552 2.73 -19.79 -8.27
C GLU A 552 2.74 -19.98 -6.75
N GLY A 553 3.69 -19.36 -6.08
CA GLY A 553 3.69 -19.34 -4.64
C GLY A 553 4.96 -18.78 -4.07
N GLN A 554 4.91 -18.58 -2.76
CA GLN A 554 6.03 -18.09 -1.98
C GLN A 554 6.16 -18.88 -0.68
N HIS A 555 7.39 -19.05 -0.23
CA HIS A 555 7.73 -19.62 1.05
C HIS A 555 8.83 -18.79 1.68
N THR A 556 8.68 -18.41 2.94
CA THR A 556 9.69 -17.72 3.73
C THR A 556 9.99 -18.55 4.97
N THR A 557 11.28 -18.76 5.22
CA THR A 557 11.80 -19.30 6.48
C THR A 557 12.58 -18.19 7.17
N ALA A 558 12.24 -17.88 8.42
CA ALA A 558 12.98 -16.94 9.25
C ALA A 558 13.43 -17.57 10.57
N ILE A 559 14.65 -17.26 10.98
CA ILE A 559 15.18 -17.56 12.31
C ILE A 559 15.37 -16.24 13.03
N GLU A 560 14.74 -16.14 14.20
CA GLU A 560 14.85 -15.00 15.10
C GLU A 560 15.70 -15.36 16.30
N TRP A 561 16.64 -14.50 16.66
CA TRP A 561 17.45 -14.56 17.86
C TRP A 561 17.20 -13.31 18.71
N GLY A 562 16.21 -13.43 19.59
CA GLY A 562 15.71 -12.39 20.47
C GLY A 562 15.26 -11.17 19.67
N GLU A 563 15.42 -9.98 20.24
CA GLU A 563 15.17 -8.74 19.51
C GLU A 563 16.36 -8.31 18.64
N ARG A 564 17.46 -9.07 18.62
CA ARG A 564 18.77 -8.60 18.12
C ARG A 564 19.07 -9.02 16.70
N LEU A 565 18.62 -10.18 16.26
CA LEU A 565 18.93 -10.68 14.94
C LEU A 565 17.74 -11.46 14.40
N ALA A 566 17.30 -11.14 13.20
CA ALA A 566 16.41 -11.99 12.42
C ALA A 566 17.06 -12.24 11.06
N VAL A 567 17.00 -13.47 10.58
CA VAL A 567 17.44 -13.83 9.24
C VAL A 567 16.29 -14.55 8.56
N ALA A 568 15.80 -14.00 7.46
CA ALA A 568 14.79 -14.63 6.64
C ALA A 568 15.31 -14.90 5.24
N LEU A 569 14.92 -16.04 4.69
CA LEU A 569 15.15 -16.44 3.31
C LEU A 569 13.81 -16.86 2.73
N GLY A 570 13.47 -16.30 1.57
CA GLY A 570 12.29 -16.63 0.82
C GLY A 570 12.61 -17.25 -0.54
N ILE A 571 11.71 -18.10 -1.00
CA ILE A 571 11.64 -18.56 -2.39
C ILE A 571 10.24 -18.29 -2.91
N GLU A 572 10.20 -17.65 -4.07
CA GLU A 572 9.01 -17.47 -4.88
C GLU A 572 9.16 -18.29 -6.15
N TYR A 573 8.04 -18.76 -6.70
CA TYR A 573 8.02 -19.41 -7.99
C TYR A 573 6.76 -19.01 -8.75
N ASP A 574 6.88 -18.92 -10.08
CA ASP A 574 5.75 -18.72 -10.98
C ASP A 574 6.01 -19.49 -12.28
N THR A 575 5.09 -20.38 -12.66
CA THR A 575 5.19 -21.16 -13.90
C THR A 575 4.45 -20.51 -15.07
N ARG A 576 3.92 -19.28 -14.89
CA ARG A 576 3.28 -18.49 -15.94
C ARG A 576 4.27 -18.24 -17.09
N PRO A 577 3.89 -18.55 -18.35
CA PRO A 577 4.74 -18.30 -19.51
C PRO A 577 5.20 -16.84 -19.59
N GLY A 578 6.50 -16.63 -19.81
CA GLY A 578 7.10 -15.30 -19.91
C GLY A 578 7.47 -14.65 -18.57
N VAL A 579 7.20 -15.30 -17.44
CA VAL A 579 7.66 -14.89 -16.10
C VAL A 579 8.84 -15.78 -15.68
N ALA A 580 9.76 -15.23 -14.88
CA ALA A 580 10.88 -16.00 -14.36
C ALA A 580 10.41 -17.06 -13.36
N THR A 581 10.90 -18.30 -13.47
CA THR A 581 10.31 -19.44 -12.77
C THR A 581 10.54 -19.48 -11.27
N HIS A 582 11.68 -18.99 -10.81
CA HIS A 582 12.08 -19.01 -9.41
C HIS A 582 12.75 -17.71 -9.02
N TYR A 583 12.41 -17.17 -7.87
CA TYR A 583 13.02 -16.00 -7.28
C TYR A 583 13.41 -16.32 -5.84
N LEU A 584 14.61 -15.93 -5.45
CA LEU A 584 15.08 -16.05 -4.09
C LEU A 584 15.10 -14.65 -3.51
N ASN A 585 14.62 -14.50 -2.29
CA ASN A 585 14.75 -13.27 -1.55
C ASN A 585 15.30 -13.59 -0.16
N GLY A 586 15.75 -12.55 0.52
CA GLY A 586 16.08 -12.68 1.92
C GLY A 586 16.28 -11.33 2.55
N HIS A 587 16.30 -11.32 3.86
CA HIS A 587 16.72 -10.18 4.64
C HIS A 587 17.42 -10.67 5.90
N VAL A 588 18.49 -10.00 6.27
CA VAL A 588 19.03 -10.05 7.61
C VAL A 588 18.56 -8.77 8.27
N THR A 589 18.19 -8.83 9.54
CA THR A 589 17.83 -7.71 10.37
C THR A 589 18.64 -7.81 11.63
N PHE A 590 19.49 -6.83 11.91
CA PHE A 590 20.37 -6.79 13.06
C PHE A 590 20.11 -5.53 13.87
N ARG A 591 19.73 -5.71 15.14
CA ARG A 591 19.47 -4.68 16.13
C ARG A 591 20.52 -4.78 17.25
N PRO A 592 21.72 -4.20 17.07
CA PRO A 592 22.78 -4.23 18.08
C PRO A 592 22.40 -3.50 19.37
N SER A 593 21.44 -2.58 19.30
CA SER A 593 20.88 -1.86 20.45
C SER A 593 19.45 -1.41 20.14
N ASP A 594 18.72 -0.90 21.12
CA ASP A 594 17.38 -0.35 20.90
C ASP A 594 17.33 0.83 19.91
N ALA A 595 18.48 1.44 19.57
CA ALA A 595 18.55 2.60 18.66
C ALA A 595 18.79 2.27 17.21
N LEU A 596 19.53 1.20 16.98
CA LEU A 596 20.20 0.98 15.71
C LEU A 596 19.65 -0.30 15.14
N TRP A 597 19.13 -0.17 13.92
CA TRP A 597 18.55 -1.25 13.15
C TRP A 597 19.28 -1.28 11.82
N LEU A 598 19.87 -2.42 11.47
CA LEU A 598 20.60 -2.65 10.24
C LEU A 598 19.96 -3.84 9.53
N ALA A 599 19.32 -3.62 8.39
CA ALA A 599 18.74 -4.71 7.61
C ALA A 599 19.45 -4.88 6.25
N PRO A 600 20.52 -5.70 6.14
CA PRO A 600 21.08 -6.02 4.85
C PRO A 600 20.22 -7.05 4.12
N PHE A 601 19.87 -6.74 2.87
CA PHE A 601 19.20 -7.66 1.97
C PHE A 601 20.24 -8.50 1.21
N PRO A 602 20.28 -9.84 1.34
CA PRO A 602 21.12 -10.67 0.50
C PRO A 602 20.79 -10.48 -0.98
N ALA A 603 21.84 -10.20 -1.75
CA ALA A 603 21.81 -10.20 -3.20
C ALA A 603 21.62 -11.63 -3.74
N ASN A 604 20.87 -11.74 -4.83
CA ASN A 604 20.60 -12.98 -5.54
C ASN A 604 21.88 -13.74 -5.90
N LEU A 605 21.91 -15.02 -5.57
CA LEU A 605 22.78 -16.02 -6.20
C LEU A 605 22.01 -16.59 -7.40
N ARG A 606 22.55 -16.43 -8.61
CA ARG A 606 22.08 -17.13 -9.81
C ARG A 606 22.53 -18.57 -9.81
#